data_AF-A0A2X3M1B0-F1
#
_entry.id   AF-A0A2X3M1B0-F1
#
_cell.length_a   1.000
_cell.length_b   1.000
_cell.length_c   1.000
_cell.angle_alpha   90.00
_cell.angle_beta   90.00
_cell.angle_gamma   90.00
#
_symmetry.space_group_name_H-M   'P 1'
#
loop_
_entity.id
_entity.type
_entity.pdbx_description
1 polymer ?
#
loop_
_entity_poly.entity_id
_entity_poly.type
_entity_poly.pdbx_seq_one_letter_code
_entity_poly.pdbx_strand_id
1 'polypeptide(L)'
;MKKPVVIGLAVVVLAAVVAGGYWWYQSRQDNGLTLYGNVDIRTVNLSFRVGGRVESLAVDEGDAIKAGQVLGELDHKPYEIALMQAKAGVSVAQAQYDLMLAGYRDEEIAQAAAAVKQAQAAYDYAQNFYNRQQGLWKSRTISANDLENARSSRDQAQATLKSAQDKLRQYRSGNREQDIAQAKASLEQAQAQLAQAELNLQDSTLIAPSDGTLLTRAVEPGTVLNEGGTVFTVSLTRPVWVRAYVDERNLDQAPAGAQSAGFIPMVARTSPITDRLVSFRRLLNLPRKPSKHRICVPTSSIACVLW
;
A
#
# COMPACT_ATOMS: atom_id res chain seq x y z
N MET A 1 -58.89 -3.74 82.18
CA MET A 1 -59.11 -4.11 80.75
C MET A 1 -57.96 -3.53 79.93
N LYS A 2 -56.98 -4.33 79.44
CA LYS A 2 -55.90 -3.92 78.49
C LYS A 2 -54.80 -5.00 78.25
N LYS A 3 -54.88 -6.21 78.83
CA LYS A 3 -53.87 -7.27 78.63
C LYS A 3 -53.86 -7.97 77.24
N PRO A 4 -54.96 -8.10 76.47
CA PRO A 4 -54.88 -8.75 75.14
C PRO A 4 -54.33 -7.82 74.05
N VAL A 5 -54.37 -6.50 74.25
CA VAL A 5 -53.87 -5.51 73.26
C VAL A 5 -52.34 -5.48 73.25
N VAL A 6 -51.69 -5.62 74.41
CA VAL A 6 -50.21 -5.60 74.52
C VAL A 6 -49.59 -6.85 73.87
N ILE A 7 -50.24 -8.01 74.01
CA ILE A 7 -49.77 -9.26 73.38
C ILE A 7 -49.93 -9.19 71.86
N GLY A 8 -51.05 -8.65 71.36
CA GLY A 8 -51.24 -8.42 69.93
C GLY A 8 -50.20 -7.46 69.33
N LEU A 9 -49.87 -6.38 70.05
CA LEU A 9 -48.88 -5.40 69.61
C LEU A 9 -47.45 -5.97 69.60
N ALA A 10 -47.10 -6.80 70.58
CA ALA A 10 -45.81 -7.47 70.63
C ALA A 10 -45.62 -8.47 69.46
N VAL A 11 -46.67 -9.21 69.09
CA VAL A 11 -46.63 -10.14 67.95
C VAL A 11 -46.48 -9.38 66.61
N VAL A 12 -47.15 -8.24 66.46
CA VAL A 12 -47.03 -7.41 65.25
C VAL A 12 -45.63 -6.79 65.12
N VAL A 13 -45.03 -6.32 66.22
CA VAL A 13 -43.66 -5.79 66.22
C VAL A 13 -42.65 -6.91 65.89
N LEU A 14 -42.82 -8.10 66.45
CA LEU A 14 -41.93 -9.23 66.21
C LEU A 14 -42.05 -9.72 64.75
N ALA A 15 -43.26 -9.75 64.19
CA ALA A 15 -43.49 -10.03 62.77
C ALA A 15 -42.88 -8.94 61.86
N ALA A 16 -42.94 -7.66 62.24
CA ALA A 16 -42.34 -6.57 61.49
C ALA A 16 -40.81 -6.59 61.53
N VAL A 17 -40.20 -6.99 62.66
CA VAL A 17 -38.74 -7.17 62.78
C VAL A 17 -38.26 -8.38 61.98
N VAL A 18 -39.00 -9.50 62.00
CA VAL A 18 -38.67 -10.69 61.20
C VAL A 18 -38.86 -10.40 59.70
N ALA A 19 -39.95 -9.74 59.31
CA ALA A 19 -40.19 -9.34 57.93
C ALA A 19 -39.16 -8.30 57.45
N GLY A 20 -38.84 -7.30 58.27
CA GLY A 20 -37.80 -6.31 57.98
C GLY A 20 -36.40 -6.92 57.91
N GLY A 21 -36.08 -7.87 58.79
CA GLY A 21 -34.83 -8.62 58.77
C GLY A 21 -34.73 -9.53 57.55
N TYR A 22 -35.83 -10.20 57.16
CA TYR A 22 -35.88 -11.01 55.95
C TYR A 22 -35.75 -10.16 54.68
N TRP A 23 -36.43 -9.01 54.62
CA TRP A 23 -36.35 -8.08 53.50
C TRP A 23 -34.96 -7.44 53.37
N TRP A 24 -34.33 -7.12 54.51
CA TRP A 24 -32.96 -6.61 54.55
C TRP A 24 -31.92 -7.67 54.19
N TYR A 25 -32.12 -8.93 54.61
CA TYR A 25 -31.28 -10.06 54.23
C TYR A 25 -31.38 -10.33 52.72
N GLN A 26 -32.60 -10.28 52.17
CA GLN A 26 -32.85 -10.48 50.74
C GLN A 26 -32.34 -9.30 49.89
N SER A 27 -32.38 -8.08 50.41
CA SER A 27 -31.82 -6.89 49.75
C SER A 27 -30.29 -6.82 49.80
N ARG A 28 -29.63 -7.59 50.68
CA ARG A 28 -28.16 -7.71 50.77
C ARG A 28 -27.59 -8.88 49.98
N GLN A 29 -28.42 -9.75 49.43
CA GLN A 29 -27.98 -10.71 48.42
C GLN A 29 -27.84 -9.97 47.10
N ASP A 30 -26.69 -9.31 46.94
CA ASP A 30 -26.16 -8.87 45.66
C ASP A 30 -26.06 -10.10 44.73
N ASN A 31 -27.15 -10.38 44.02
CA ASN A 31 -27.22 -11.41 42.98
C ASN A 31 -26.45 -10.91 41.74
N GLY A 32 -25.13 -10.74 41.90
CA GLY A 32 -24.25 -10.50 40.77
C GLY A 32 -24.33 -11.69 39.82
N LEU A 33 -24.82 -11.46 38.60
CA LEU A 33 -24.89 -12.48 37.56
C LEU A 33 -23.46 -12.89 37.20
N THR A 34 -23.02 -14.04 37.70
CA THR A 34 -21.70 -14.60 37.38
C THR A 34 -21.79 -15.37 36.08
N LEU A 35 -21.05 -14.92 35.08
CA LEU A 35 -21.05 -15.51 33.74
C LEU A 35 -19.69 -16.16 33.46
N TYR A 36 -19.73 -17.39 32.96
CA TYR A 36 -18.54 -18.05 32.46
C TYR A 36 -18.38 -17.76 30.97
N GLY A 37 -17.16 -17.40 30.58
CA GLY A 37 -16.82 -16.98 29.23
C GLY A 37 -15.41 -17.39 28.83
N ASN A 38 -15.12 -17.26 27.55
CA ASN A 38 -13.79 -17.46 26.99
C ASN A 38 -13.17 -16.10 26.66
N VAL A 39 -11.86 -16.00 26.84
CA VAL A 39 -11.08 -14.85 26.36
C VAL A 39 -10.68 -15.12 24.92
N ASP A 40 -11.11 -14.24 24.02
CA ASP A 40 -10.75 -14.25 22.62
C ASP A 40 -9.70 -13.17 22.34
N ILE A 41 -8.58 -13.63 21.82
CA ILE A 41 -7.53 -12.74 21.31
C ILE A 41 -7.62 -12.75 19.79
N ARG A 42 -7.52 -11.57 19.19
CA ARG A 42 -7.47 -11.45 17.73
C ARG A 42 -6.11 -11.90 17.26
N THR A 43 -6.07 -12.69 16.20
CA THR A 43 -4.83 -13.15 15.58
C THR A 43 -4.68 -12.57 14.18
N VAL A 44 -3.44 -12.38 13.77
CA VAL A 44 -3.07 -11.98 12.41
C VAL A 44 -2.05 -12.97 11.90
N ASN A 45 -2.28 -13.46 10.68
CA ASN A 45 -1.33 -14.31 9.98
C ASN A 45 -0.39 -13.41 9.20
N LEU A 46 0.90 -13.48 9.51
CA LEU A 46 1.95 -12.76 8.83
C LEU A 46 2.54 -13.66 7.75
N SER A 47 2.69 -13.08 6.57
CA SER A 47 3.24 -13.71 5.38
C SER A 47 4.14 -12.74 4.65
N PHE A 48 5.10 -13.28 3.89
CA PHE A 48 5.85 -12.47 2.94
C PHE A 48 4.95 -12.07 1.76
N ARG A 49 5.11 -10.84 1.30
CA ARG A 49 4.40 -10.31 0.13
C ARG A 49 5.05 -10.74 -1.19
N VAL A 50 6.22 -11.38 -1.12
CA VAL A 50 6.92 -12.01 -2.24
C VAL A 50 7.26 -13.46 -1.88
N GLY A 51 7.37 -14.33 -2.89
CA GLY A 51 7.71 -15.74 -2.70
C GLY A 51 9.21 -16.00 -2.82
N GLY A 52 9.79 -16.78 -1.91
CA GLY A 52 11.21 -17.07 -1.88
C GLY A 52 11.58 -18.14 -0.86
N ARG A 53 12.87 -18.46 -0.77
CA ARG A 53 13.40 -19.37 0.26
C ARG A 53 13.63 -18.59 1.55
N VAL A 54 13.12 -19.10 2.67
CA VAL A 54 13.38 -18.51 3.99
C VAL A 54 14.85 -18.69 4.34
N GLU A 55 15.55 -17.58 4.59
CA GLU A 55 16.96 -17.58 4.97
C GLU A 55 17.10 -17.69 6.49
N SER A 56 16.37 -16.84 7.23
CA SER A 56 16.40 -16.84 8.69
C SER A 56 15.06 -16.41 9.31
N LEU A 57 14.81 -16.87 10.53
CA LEU A 57 13.70 -16.47 11.38
C LEU A 57 14.30 -16.04 12.72
N ALA A 58 13.98 -14.82 13.17
CA ALA A 58 14.64 -14.18 14.31
C ALA A 58 13.86 -14.37 15.64
N VAL A 59 12.71 -15.02 15.60
CA VAL A 59 11.80 -15.19 16.75
C VAL A 59 11.26 -16.62 16.82
N ASP A 60 11.00 -17.07 18.04
CA ASP A 60 10.42 -18.39 18.34
C ASP A 60 8.98 -18.27 18.89
N GLU A 61 8.27 -19.39 18.91
CA GLU A 61 6.91 -19.45 19.47
C GLU A 61 6.90 -19.05 20.95
N GLY A 62 6.00 -18.15 21.33
CA GLY A 62 5.91 -17.60 22.68
C GLY A 62 6.65 -16.27 22.88
N ASP A 63 7.48 -15.84 21.92
CA ASP A 63 8.20 -14.57 22.04
C ASP A 63 7.25 -13.36 21.93
N ALA A 64 7.55 -12.34 22.73
CA ALA A 64 6.92 -11.03 22.65
C ALA A 64 7.58 -10.21 21.53
N ILE A 65 6.77 -9.71 20.60
CA ILE A 65 7.22 -8.90 19.47
C ILE A 65 6.72 -7.47 19.59
N LYS A 66 7.52 -6.53 19.08
CA LYS A 66 7.17 -5.11 19.01
C LYS A 66 6.84 -4.69 17.58
N ALA A 67 6.00 -3.68 17.42
CA ALA A 67 5.76 -3.06 16.12
C ALA A 67 7.08 -2.60 15.48
N GLY A 68 7.30 -2.94 14.21
CA GLY A 68 8.53 -2.61 13.48
C GLY A 68 9.69 -3.59 13.69
N GLN A 69 9.54 -4.62 14.51
CA GLN A 69 10.57 -5.64 14.71
C GLN A 69 10.67 -6.58 13.49
N VAL A 70 11.88 -6.88 13.05
CA VAL A 70 12.16 -7.89 12.01
C VAL A 70 11.93 -9.28 12.60
N LEU A 71 11.09 -10.07 11.94
CA LEU A 71 10.71 -11.42 12.36
C LEU A 71 11.41 -12.51 11.53
N GLY A 72 11.71 -12.23 10.27
CA GLY A 72 12.38 -13.16 9.38
C GLY A 72 12.71 -12.55 8.03
N GLU A 73 13.60 -13.22 7.31
CA GLU A 73 14.15 -12.76 6.03
C GLU A 73 14.12 -13.91 5.01
N LEU A 74 13.78 -13.57 3.76
CA LEU A 74 13.96 -14.44 2.61
C LEU A 74 15.36 -14.26 2.01
N ASP A 75 15.78 -15.17 1.14
CA ASP A 75 17.00 -15.02 0.33
C ASP A 75 16.90 -13.75 -0.54
N HIS A 76 17.72 -12.74 -0.23
CA HIS A 76 17.70 -11.44 -0.90
C HIS A 76 18.32 -11.47 -2.29
N LYS A 77 19.17 -12.46 -2.61
CA LYS A 77 20.00 -12.44 -3.83
C LYS A 77 19.20 -12.30 -5.13
N PRO A 78 18.08 -13.02 -5.34
CA PRO A 78 17.30 -12.87 -6.56
C PRO A 78 16.71 -11.46 -6.70
N TYR A 79 16.31 -10.84 -5.59
CA TYR A 79 15.74 -9.49 -5.57
C TYR A 79 16.78 -8.40 -5.75
N GLU A 80 17.98 -8.57 -5.16
CA GLU A 80 19.11 -7.68 -5.40
C GLU A 80 19.54 -7.69 -6.87
N ILE A 81 19.59 -8.87 -7.50
CA ILE A 81 19.88 -9.01 -8.93
C ILE A 81 18.80 -8.32 -9.77
N ALA A 82 17.52 -8.54 -9.46
CA ALA A 82 16.42 -7.86 -10.15
C ALA A 82 16.48 -6.33 -9.98
N LEU A 83 16.84 -5.85 -8.79
CA LEU A 83 17.05 -4.43 -8.52
C LEU A 83 18.21 -3.86 -9.35
N MET A 84 19.35 -4.55 -9.41
CA MET A 84 20.48 -4.15 -10.24
C MET A 84 20.10 -4.09 -11.73
N GLN A 85 19.32 -5.07 -12.21
CA GLN A 85 18.82 -5.10 -13.57
C GLN A 85 17.88 -3.91 -13.86
N ALA A 86 16.96 -3.61 -12.94
CA ALA A 86 16.05 -2.47 -13.08
C ALA A 86 16.81 -1.12 -13.05
N LYS A 87 17.81 -0.98 -12.17
CA LYS A 87 18.71 0.19 -12.15
C LYS A 87 19.44 0.38 -13.48
N ALA A 88 19.97 -0.70 -14.04
CA ALA A 88 20.59 -0.66 -15.36
C ALA A 88 19.59 -0.25 -16.45
N GLY A 89 18.35 -0.75 -16.37
CA GLY A 89 17.26 -0.35 -17.27
C GLY A 89 16.96 1.14 -17.22
N VAL A 90 16.90 1.74 -16.02
CA VAL A 90 16.76 3.20 -15.85
C VAL A 90 17.94 3.94 -16.47
N SER A 91 19.17 3.47 -16.25
CA SER A 91 20.37 4.11 -16.83
C SER A 91 20.33 4.09 -18.36
N VAL A 92 19.87 3.01 -18.99
CA VAL A 92 19.74 2.92 -20.46
C VAL A 92 18.64 3.87 -20.95
N ALA A 93 17.48 3.89 -20.31
CA ALA A 93 16.39 4.77 -20.69
C ALA A 93 16.75 6.26 -20.50
N GLN A 94 17.50 6.58 -19.43
CA GLN A 94 18.00 7.93 -19.17
C GLN A 94 18.96 8.35 -20.27
N ALA A 95 19.94 7.52 -20.62
CA ALA A 95 20.88 7.82 -21.70
C ALA A 95 20.17 8.04 -23.05
N GLN A 96 19.10 7.28 -23.31
CA GLN A 96 18.28 7.45 -24.52
C GLN A 96 17.50 8.78 -24.51
N TYR A 97 16.96 9.17 -23.35
CA TYR A 97 16.28 10.46 -23.18
C TYR A 97 17.26 11.63 -23.34
N ASP A 98 18.44 11.54 -22.73
CA ASP A 98 19.50 12.55 -22.81
C ASP A 98 20.02 12.69 -24.25
N LEU A 99 20.16 11.59 -24.98
CA LEU A 99 20.50 11.61 -26.41
C LEU A 99 19.43 12.35 -27.24
N MET A 100 18.16 12.13 -26.93
CA MET A 100 17.06 12.81 -27.62
C MET A 100 16.99 14.30 -27.30
N LEU A 101 17.35 14.71 -26.08
CA LEU A 101 17.46 16.11 -25.68
C LEU A 101 18.68 16.81 -26.29
N ALA A 102 19.83 16.12 -26.36
CA ALA A 102 21.06 16.65 -26.93
C ALA A 102 20.90 16.95 -28.44
N GLY A 103 20.07 16.17 -29.13
CA GLY A 103 19.77 16.39 -30.54
C GLY A 103 20.93 15.98 -31.46
N TYR A 104 21.10 16.72 -32.55
CA TYR A 104 22.14 16.46 -33.55
C TYR A 104 23.47 17.06 -33.13
N ARG A 105 24.56 16.42 -33.56
CA ARG A 105 25.92 16.90 -33.26
C ARG A 105 26.28 18.12 -34.10
N ASP A 106 27.18 18.95 -33.58
CA ASP A 106 27.64 20.15 -34.28
C ASP A 106 28.30 19.82 -35.63
N GLU A 107 28.99 18.68 -35.74
CA GLU A 107 29.61 18.23 -36.99
C GLU A 107 28.55 17.91 -38.07
N GLU A 108 27.41 17.34 -37.68
CA GLU A 108 26.31 17.03 -38.59
C GLU A 108 25.64 18.31 -39.10
N ILE A 109 25.46 19.30 -38.20
CA ILE A 109 24.93 20.62 -38.54
C ILE A 109 25.92 21.35 -39.47
N ALA A 110 27.21 21.28 -39.20
CA ALA A 110 28.26 21.88 -40.03
C ALA A 110 28.30 21.26 -41.44
N GLN A 111 28.16 19.93 -41.54
CA GLN A 111 28.09 19.24 -42.82
C GLN A 111 26.85 19.68 -43.63
N ALA A 112 25.69 19.79 -43.00
CA ALA A 112 24.49 20.30 -43.66
C ALA A 112 24.63 21.78 -44.08
N ALA A 113 25.29 22.59 -43.25
CA ALA A 113 25.57 23.99 -43.59
C ALA A 113 26.54 24.11 -44.78
N ALA A 114 27.54 23.22 -44.88
CA ALA A 114 28.42 23.14 -46.04
C ALA A 114 27.66 22.74 -47.31
N ALA A 115 26.72 21.79 -47.21
CA ALA A 115 25.85 21.41 -48.33
C ALA A 115 24.96 22.58 -48.81
N VAL A 116 24.43 23.40 -47.88
CA VAL A 116 23.71 24.64 -48.23
C VAL A 116 24.63 25.61 -48.97
N LYS A 117 25.86 25.84 -48.49
CA LYS A 117 26.83 26.71 -49.17
C LYS A 117 27.16 26.23 -50.59
N GLN A 118 27.32 24.92 -50.78
CA GLN A 118 27.55 24.33 -52.10
C GLN A 118 26.35 24.53 -53.03
N ALA A 119 25.13 24.25 -52.56
CA ALA A 119 23.92 24.45 -53.35
C ALA A 119 23.66 25.93 -53.67
N GLN A 120 24.03 26.83 -52.74
CA GLN A 120 23.94 28.28 -52.95
C GLN A 120 24.87 28.72 -54.09
N ALA A 121 26.12 28.29 -54.08
CA ALA A 121 27.07 28.62 -55.15
C ALA A 121 26.59 28.12 -56.52
N ALA A 122 25.98 26.93 -56.59
CA ALA A 122 25.40 26.40 -57.81
C ALA A 122 24.19 27.23 -58.30
N TYR A 123 23.32 27.64 -57.38
CA TYR A 123 22.20 28.54 -57.69
C TYR A 123 22.68 29.90 -58.19
N ASP A 124 23.67 30.51 -57.51
CA ASP A 124 24.21 31.81 -57.91
C ASP A 124 24.83 31.74 -59.31
N TYR A 125 25.55 30.66 -59.62
CA TYR A 125 26.07 30.42 -60.96
C TYR A 125 24.94 30.33 -62.02
N ALA A 126 23.92 29.50 -61.76
CA ALA A 126 22.81 29.32 -62.68
C ALA A 126 21.97 30.60 -62.85
N GLN A 127 21.79 31.37 -61.77
CA GLN A 127 21.10 32.65 -61.80
C GLN A 127 21.87 33.70 -62.61
N ASN A 128 23.19 33.78 -62.42
CA ASN A 128 24.04 34.68 -63.21
C ASN A 128 24.06 34.28 -64.69
N PHE A 129 24.09 32.98 -64.99
CA PHE A 129 23.98 32.48 -66.36
C PHE A 129 22.64 32.84 -67.00
N TYR A 130 21.52 32.62 -66.30
CA TYR A 130 20.19 33.02 -66.76
C TYR A 130 20.09 34.54 -66.99
N ASN A 131 20.62 35.36 -66.08
CA ASN A 131 20.63 36.83 -66.21
C ASN A 131 21.40 37.27 -67.46
N ARG A 132 22.55 36.64 -67.75
CA ARG A 132 23.32 36.91 -68.98
C ARG A 132 22.54 36.52 -70.22
N GLN A 133 21.92 35.33 -70.24
CA GLN A 133 21.11 34.88 -71.38
C GLN A 133 19.89 35.78 -71.61
N GLN A 134 19.25 36.26 -70.54
CA GLN A 134 18.14 37.20 -70.64
C GLN A 134 18.57 38.54 -71.29
N GLY A 135 19.78 39.02 -70.97
CA GLY A 135 20.36 40.19 -71.63
C GLY A 135 20.58 39.98 -73.14
N LEU A 136 21.15 38.83 -73.52
CA LEU A 136 21.40 38.47 -74.92
C LEU A 136 20.10 38.21 -75.71
N TRP A 137 19.04 37.72 -75.05
CA TRP A 137 17.73 37.57 -75.66
C TRP A 137 17.11 38.94 -75.98
N LYS A 138 17.26 39.94 -75.09
CA LYS A 138 16.81 41.31 -75.34
C LYS A 138 17.51 41.95 -76.55
N SER A 139 18.78 41.60 -76.79
CA SER A 139 19.51 41.99 -78.01
C SER A 139 19.28 41.07 -79.21
N ARG A 140 18.33 40.11 -79.13
CA ARG A 140 17.97 39.13 -80.17
C ARG A 140 19.13 38.25 -80.67
N THR A 141 20.07 37.93 -79.78
CA THR A 141 21.33 37.23 -80.13
C THR A 141 21.30 35.72 -79.87
N ILE A 142 20.32 35.20 -79.13
CA ILE A 142 20.17 33.78 -78.78
C ILE A 142 18.78 33.25 -79.12
N SER A 143 18.57 31.93 -79.10
CA SER A 143 17.27 31.30 -79.35
C SER A 143 16.37 31.29 -78.09
N ALA A 144 15.06 31.13 -78.29
CA ALA A 144 14.11 30.98 -77.18
C ALA A 144 14.38 29.71 -76.34
N ASN A 145 14.83 28.63 -77.00
CA ASN A 145 15.17 27.38 -76.33
C ASN A 145 16.37 27.54 -75.39
N ASP A 146 17.37 28.34 -75.77
CA ASP A 146 18.55 28.58 -74.91
C ASP A 146 18.19 29.33 -73.62
N LEU A 147 17.29 30.33 -73.73
CA LEU A 147 16.77 31.05 -72.57
C LEU A 147 15.95 30.11 -71.66
N GLU A 148 15.10 29.27 -72.24
CA GLU A 148 14.27 28.33 -71.47
C GLU A 148 15.12 27.24 -70.78
N ASN A 149 16.18 26.76 -71.43
CA ASN A 149 17.16 25.85 -70.83
C ASN A 149 17.88 26.51 -69.63
N ALA A 150 18.29 27.77 -69.77
CA ALA A 150 18.91 28.53 -68.69
C ALA A 150 17.94 28.76 -67.52
N ARG A 151 16.67 29.05 -67.82
CA ARG A 151 15.60 29.18 -66.83
C ARG A 151 15.39 27.88 -66.06
N SER A 152 15.23 26.77 -66.79
CA SER A 152 15.04 25.43 -66.22
C SER A 152 16.22 25.02 -65.33
N SER A 153 17.45 25.31 -65.75
CA SER A 153 18.67 25.05 -64.97
C SER A 153 18.70 25.87 -63.67
N ARG A 154 18.31 27.16 -63.73
CA ARG A 154 18.18 28.02 -62.54
C ARG A 154 17.12 27.48 -61.59
N ASP A 155 15.94 27.15 -62.09
CA ASP A 155 14.82 26.65 -61.30
C ASP A 155 15.18 25.32 -60.60
N GLN A 156 15.91 24.43 -61.29
CA GLN A 156 16.44 23.19 -60.70
C GLN A 156 17.47 23.46 -59.58
N ALA A 157 18.38 24.42 -59.79
CA ALA A 157 19.37 24.79 -58.76
C ALA A 157 18.69 25.43 -57.54
N GLN A 158 17.65 26.24 -57.77
CA GLN A 158 16.84 26.84 -56.69
C GLN A 158 16.13 25.77 -55.85
N ALA A 159 15.52 24.78 -56.49
CA ALA A 159 14.87 23.66 -55.80
C ALA A 159 15.88 22.87 -54.95
N THR A 160 17.08 22.63 -55.48
CA THR A 160 18.18 21.96 -54.77
C THR A 160 18.64 22.76 -53.55
N LEU A 161 18.83 24.08 -53.69
CA LEU A 161 19.16 24.97 -52.58
C LEU A 161 18.10 24.94 -51.49
N LYS A 162 16.82 25.04 -51.86
CA LYS A 162 15.71 24.98 -50.90
C LYS A 162 15.69 23.66 -50.14
N SER A 163 15.87 22.53 -50.83
CA SER A 163 15.97 21.21 -50.20
C SER A 163 17.12 21.13 -49.20
N ALA A 164 18.30 21.64 -49.54
CA ALA A 164 19.44 21.68 -48.63
C ALA A 164 19.18 22.57 -47.40
N GLN A 165 18.54 23.72 -47.60
CA GLN A 165 18.16 24.64 -46.52
C GLN A 165 17.14 24.00 -45.57
N ASP A 166 16.14 23.30 -46.12
CA ASP A 166 15.11 22.60 -45.36
C ASP A 166 15.74 21.49 -44.49
N LYS A 167 16.71 20.76 -45.04
CA LYS A 167 17.49 19.77 -44.30
C LYS A 167 18.32 20.38 -43.16
N LEU A 168 18.98 21.52 -43.41
CA LEU A 168 19.70 22.25 -42.35
C LEU A 168 18.74 22.73 -41.24
N ARG A 169 17.55 23.23 -41.61
CA ARG A 169 16.54 23.63 -40.63
C ARG A 169 16.06 22.46 -39.79
N GLN A 170 15.88 21.28 -40.39
CA GLN A 170 15.52 20.05 -39.68
C GLN A 170 16.55 19.67 -38.60
N TYR A 171 17.85 19.75 -38.91
CA TYR A 171 18.88 19.46 -37.90
C TYR A 171 18.95 20.52 -36.81
N ARG A 172 18.72 21.80 -37.14
CA ARG A 172 18.70 22.88 -36.14
C ARG A 172 17.46 22.87 -35.25
N SER A 173 16.32 22.41 -35.74
CA SER A 173 15.10 22.25 -34.92
C SER A 173 15.20 21.08 -33.94
N GLY A 174 16.17 20.18 -34.13
CA GLY A 174 16.37 19.03 -33.26
C GLY A 174 15.31 17.95 -33.45
N ASN A 175 15.20 17.08 -32.44
CA ASN A 175 14.22 16.00 -32.41
C ASN A 175 12.81 16.54 -32.18
N ARG A 176 11.81 15.79 -32.63
CA ARG A 176 10.41 16.19 -32.46
C ARG A 176 10.01 16.06 -30.99
N GLU A 177 9.13 16.94 -30.52
CA GLU A 177 8.63 16.87 -29.15
C GLU A 177 7.98 15.52 -28.83
N GLN A 178 7.32 14.89 -29.81
CA GLN A 178 6.72 13.57 -29.66
C GLN A 178 7.76 12.48 -29.39
N ASP A 179 8.94 12.57 -30.03
CA ASP A 179 10.03 11.62 -29.85
C ASP A 179 10.66 11.79 -28.47
N ILE A 180 10.84 13.04 -28.02
CA ILE A 180 11.32 13.37 -26.66
C ILE A 180 10.32 12.90 -25.60
N ALA A 181 9.02 13.12 -25.83
CA ALA A 181 7.97 12.67 -24.93
C ALA A 181 7.91 11.14 -24.84
N GLN A 182 8.11 10.43 -25.96
CA GLN A 182 8.19 8.97 -25.98
C GLN A 182 9.39 8.46 -25.17
N ALA A 183 10.57 9.08 -25.34
CA ALA A 183 11.76 8.73 -24.57
C ALA A 183 11.58 9.00 -23.07
N LYS A 184 10.94 10.12 -22.72
CA LYS A 184 10.57 10.44 -21.33
C LYS A 184 9.61 9.41 -20.73
N ALA A 185 8.57 9.03 -21.46
CA ALA A 185 7.63 8.00 -21.01
C ALA A 185 8.33 6.65 -20.80
N SER A 186 9.30 6.32 -21.64
CA SER A 186 10.12 5.10 -21.50
C SER A 186 11.00 5.15 -20.25
N LEU A 187 11.56 6.31 -19.91
CA LEU A 187 12.28 6.55 -18.66
C LEU A 187 11.36 6.41 -17.43
N GLU A 188 10.18 7.02 -17.44
CA GLU A 188 9.21 6.90 -16.35
C GLU A 188 8.75 5.44 -16.14
N GLN A 189 8.57 4.69 -17.23
CA GLN A 189 8.28 3.25 -17.17
C GLN A 189 9.43 2.46 -16.51
N ALA A 190 10.68 2.75 -16.88
CA ALA A 190 11.84 2.09 -16.27
C ALA A 190 11.98 2.45 -14.78
N GLN A 191 11.67 3.69 -14.39
CA GLN A 191 11.65 4.13 -12.99
C GLN A 191 10.55 3.42 -12.19
N ALA A 192 9.37 3.20 -12.77
CA ALA A 192 8.32 2.42 -12.12
C ALA A 192 8.74 0.96 -11.90
N GLN A 193 9.47 0.36 -12.85
CA GLN A 193 10.03 -0.98 -12.69
C GLN A 193 11.11 -1.04 -11.60
N LEU A 194 11.95 0.00 -11.50
CA LEU A 194 12.90 0.15 -10.39
C LEU A 194 12.17 0.18 -9.05
N ALA A 195 11.14 1.03 -8.91
CA ALA A 195 10.37 1.15 -7.68
C ALA A 195 9.70 -0.18 -7.29
N GLN A 196 9.21 -0.94 -8.27
CA GLN A 196 8.66 -2.28 -8.01
C GLN A 196 9.74 -3.26 -7.53
N ALA A 197 10.93 -3.24 -8.12
CA ALA A 197 12.04 -4.10 -7.69
C ALA A 197 12.53 -3.73 -6.26
N GLU A 198 12.54 -2.45 -5.93
CA GLU A 198 12.84 -1.96 -4.57
C GLU A 198 11.78 -2.42 -3.56
N LEU A 199 10.49 -2.32 -3.91
CA LEU A 199 9.40 -2.83 -3.09
C LEU A 199 9.55 -4.34 -2.85
N ASN A 200 9.84 -5.11 -3.90
CA ASN A 200 10.02 -6.56 -3.79
C ASN A 200 11.19 -6.93 -2.87
N LEU A 201 12.29 -6.14 -2.90
CA LEU A 201 13.42 -6.32 -1.99
C LEU A 201 13.09 -5.89 -0.54
N GLN A 202 12.20 -4.92 -0.34
CA GLN A 202 11.73 -4.59 1.01
C GLN A 202 10.79 -5.67 1.54
N ASP A 203 9.94 -6.20 0.67
CA ASP A 203 8.96 -7.25 0.98
C ASP A 203 9.60 -8.63 1.26
N SER A 204 10.91 -8.80 1.01
CA SER A 204 11.67 -9.99 1.43
C SER A 204 11.97 -10.01 2.92
N THR A 205 11.79 -8.88 3.62
CA THR A 205 11.93 -8.78 5.08
C THR A 205 10.54 -8.73 5.73
N LEU A 206 10.26 -9.66 6.64
CA LEU A 206 9.00 -9.70 7.36
C LEU A 206 9.08 -8.89 8.64
N ILE A 207 8.25 -7.85 8.73
CA ILE A 207 8.22 -6.92 9.87
C ILE A 207 6.89 -7.07 10.63
N ALA A 208 6.94 -6.99 11.95
CA ALA A 208 5.77 -7.01 12.80
C ALA A 208 4.92 -5.73 12.64
N PRO A 209 3.64 -5.81 12.27
CA PRO A 209 2.78 -4.63 12.09
C PRO A 209 2.32 -3.99 13.41
N SER A 210 2.34 -4.75 14.52
CA SER A 210 1.91 -4.30 15.84
C SER A 210 2.54 -5.13 16.94
N ASP A 211 2.49 -4.65 18.17
CA ASP A 211 2.89 -5.42 19.35
C ASP A 211 2.01 -6.66 19.54
N GLY A 212 2.62 -7.75 19.99
CA GLY A 212 1.93 -9.03 20.14
C GLY A 212 2.80 -10.14 20.70
N THR A 213 2.23 -11.34 20.76
CA THR A 213 2.97 -12.57 21.07
C THR A 213 2.83 -13.54 19.91
N LEU A 214 3.94 -14.16 19.51
CA LEU A 214 3.97 -15.20 18.51
C LEU A 214 3.25 -16.45 19.02
N LEU A 215 2.17 -16.86 18.37
CA LEU A 215 1.42 -18.06 18.75
C LEU A 215 1.97 -19.30 18.08
N THR A 216 2.18 -19.22 16.76
CA THR A 216 2.66 -20.35 15.97
C THR A 216 3.65 -19.92 14.90
N ARG A 217 4.64 -20.78 14.67
CA ARG A 217 5.58 -20.74 13.57
C ARG A 217 5.20 -21.84 12.59
N ALA A 218 4.75 -21.44 11.41
CA ALA A 218 4.24 -22.38 10.39
C ALA A 218 5.32 -22.95 9.48
N VAL A 219 6.53 -22.36 9.47
CA VAL A 219 7.63 -22.75 8.57
C VAL A 219 8.98 -22.72 9.28
N GLU A 220 9.91 -23.51 8.76
CA GLU A 220 11.31 -23.55 9.22
C GLU A 220 12.24 -22.90 8.19
N PRO A 221 13.41 -22.37 8.61
CA PRO A 221 14.43 -21.86 7.69
C PRO A 221 14.80 -22.90 6.61
N GLY A 222 15.00 -22.45 5.38
CA GLY A 222 15.23 -23.31 4.21
C GLY A 222 13.95 -23.72 3.46
N THR A 223 12.77 -23.51 4.04
CA THR A 223 11.49 -23.74 3.34
C THR A 223 11.31 -22.73 2.19
N VAL A 224 10.79 -23.19 1.05
CA VAL A 224 10.42 -22.31 -0.07
C VAL A 224 8.94 -21.96 0.04
N LEU A 225 8.64 -20.67 0.05
CA LEU A 225 7.29 -20.13 0.19
C LEU A 225 6.80 -19.53 -1.12
N ASN A 226 5.52 -19.74 -1.42
CA ASN A 226 4.79 -18.91 -2.36
C ASN A 226 4.36 -17.60 -1.70
N GLU A 227 4.09 -16.58 -2.50
CA GLU A 227 3.51 -15.32 -2.04
C GLU A 227 2.22 -15.57 -1.23
N GLY A 228 2.12 -14.91 -0.07
CA GLY A 228 0.97 -15.04 0.83
C GLY A 228 0.97 -16.28 1.73
N GLY A 229 1.97 -17.15 1.64
CA GLY A 229 2.14 -18.29 2.56
C GLY A 229 2.28 -17.82 4.01
N THR A 230 1.49 -18.38 4.93
CA THR A 230 1.54 -18.00 6.35
C THR A 230 2.86 -18.48 6.97
N VAL A 231 3.60 -17.56 7.59
CA VAL A 231 4.88 -17.81 8.28
C VAL A 231 4.66 -17.83 9.78
N PHE A 232 3.98 -16.80 10.29
CA PHE A 232 3.73 -16.61 11.71
C PHE A 232 2.26 -16.30 11.97
N THR A 233 1.73 -16.79 13.09
CA THR A 233 0.46 -16.32 13.63
C THR A 233 0.74 -15.50 14.88
N VAL A 234 0.40 -14.21 14.86
CA VAL A 234 0.62 -13.29 15.98
C VAL A 234 -0.70 -12.98 16.68
N SER A 235 -0.68 -13.00 18.00
CA SER A 235 -1.78 -12.51 18.83
C SER A 235 -1.67 -11.01 19.07
N LEU A 236 -2.75 -10.26 18.84
CA LEU A 236 -2.80 -8.83 19.09
C LEU A 236 -3.06 -8.59 20.59
N THR A 237 -2.16 -7.88 21.27
CA THR A 237 -2.31 -7.59 22.70
C THR A 237 -3.49 -6.67 23.00
N ARG A 238 -3.94 -5.85 22.03
CA ARG A 238 -5.08 -4.93 22.19
C ARG A 238 -5.90 -4.78 20.90
N PRO A 239 -7.25 -4.73 20.97
CA PRO A 239 -8.11 -4.99 22.12
C PRO A 239 -8.34 -6.50 22.34
N VAL A 240 -8.31 -6.95 23.61
CA VAL A 240 -8.72 -8.31 24.00
C VAL A 240 -10.23 -8.34 24.21
N TRP A 241 -10.89 -9.41 23.76
CA TRP A 241 -12.34 -9.57 23.89
C TRP A 241 -12.67 -10.68 24.86
N VAL A 242 -13.52 -10.41 25.85
CA VAL A 242 -14.10 -11.48 26.66
C VAL A 242 -15.47 -11.82 26.09
N ARG A 243 -15.67 -13.09 25.74
CA ARG A 243 -16.95 -13.64 25.27
C ARG A 243 -17.62 -14.41 26.40
N ALA A 244 -18.66 -13.83 26.97
CA ALA A 244 -19.52 -14.52 27.95
C ALA A 244 -20.85 -14.94 27.30
N TYR A 245 -21.38 -16.06 27.74
CA TYR A 245 -22.68 -16.56 27.30
C TYR A 245 -23.73 -16.34 28.39
N VAL A 246 -24.82 -15.68 28.03
CA VAL A 246 -25.96 -15.44 28.94
C VAL A 246 -27.18 -16.21 28.44
N ASP A 247 -27.85 -16.87 29.38
CA ASP A 247 -29.14 -17.53 29.12
C ASP A 247 -30.25 -16.48 29.01
N GLU A 248 -31.23 -16.70 28.14
CA GLU A 248 -32.31 -15.73 27.84
C GLU A 248 -33.08 -15.27 29.08
N ARG A 249 -33.20 -16.11 30.12
CA ARG A 249 -33.85 -15.75 31.39
C ARG A 249 -33.14 -14.64 32.16
N ASN A 250 -31.84 -14.50 31.95
CA ASN A 250 -30.98 -13.55 32.68
C ASN A 250 -30.52 -12.41 31.75
N LEU A 251 -31.08 -12.32 30.54
CA LEU A 251 -30.68 -11.31 29.55
C LEU A 251 -31.02 -9.89 30.01
N ASP A 252 -32.15 -9.70 30.69
CA ASP A 252 -32.61 -8.41 31.20
C ASP A 252 -31.66 -7.82 32.26
N GLN A 253 -30.84 -8.66 32.89
CA GLN A 253 -29.87 -8.27 33.92
C GLN A 253 -28.53 -7.80 33.32
N ALA A 254 -28.35 -7.90 31.99
CA ALA A 254 -27.14 -7.46 31.31
C ALA A 254 -27.50 -6.54 30.13
N PRO A 255 -27.94 -5.30 30.33
CA PRO A 255 -28.14 -4.35 29.23
C PRO A 255 -26.81 -3.85 28.64
N ALA A 256 -26.83 -3.41 27.38
CA ALA A 256 -25.66 -2.76 26.76
C ALA A 256 -25.23 -1.52 27.57
N GLY A 257 -23.93 -1.37 27.83
CA GLY A 257 -23.38 -0.30 28.67
C GLY A 257 -23.31 -0.60 30.17
N ALA A 258 -23.85 -1.72 30.65
CA ALA A 258 -23.72 -2.13 32.05
C ALA A 258 -22.25 -2.33 32.44
N GLN A 259 -21.92 -1.99 33.70
CA GLN A 259 -20.59 -2.23 34.25
C GLN A 259 -20.45 -3.72 34.54
N SER A 260 -19.36 -4.31 34.06
CA SER A 260 -19.02 -5.70 34.32
C SER A 260 -17.66 -5.76 35.00
N ALA A 261 -17.57 -6.53 36.08
CA ALA A 261 -16.32 -6.87 36.73
C ALA A 261 -15.97 -8.31 36.37
N GLY A 262 -14.92 -8.49 35.59
CA GLY A 262 -14.40 -9.79 35.18
C GLY A 262 -13.29 -10.27 36.11
N PHE A 263 -13.35 -11.54 36.52
CA PHE A 263 -12.26 -12.21 37.23
C PHE A 263 -11.71 -13.33 36.34
N ILE A 264 -10.42 -13.25 36.00
CA ILE A 264 -9.71 -14.30 35.27
C ILE A 264 -8.84 -15.05 36.29
N PRO A 265 -9.22 -16.26 36.70
CA PRO A 265 -8.63 -16.93 37.87
C PRO A 265 -7.12 -17.20 37.74
N MET A 266 -6.60 -17.31 36.52
CA MET A 266 -5.18 -17.55 36.26
C MET A 266 -4.34 -16.27 36.18
N VAL A 267 -4.97 -15.13 35.90
CA VAL A 267 -4.31 -13.88 35.52
C VAL A 267 -4.44 -12.88 36.66
N ALA A 268 -5.65 -12.44 36.98
CA ALA A 268 -5.86 -11.39 37.96
C ALA A 268 -6.25 -12.00 39.32
N ARG A 269 -5.26 -12.45 40.11
CA ARG A 269 -5.50 -13.10 41.42
C ARG A 269 -5.96 -12.12 42.51
N THR A 270 -5.76 -10.81 42.33
CA THR A 270 -5.94 -9.79 43.37
C THR A 270 -6.81 -8.58 43.00
N SER A 271 -7.11 -8.32 41.72
CA SER A 271 -7.91 -7.16 41.30
C SER A 271 -8.86 -7.50 40.15
N PRO A 272 -10.19 -7.27 40.28
CA PRO A 272 -11.13 -7.51 39.18
C PRO A 272 -10.94 -6.49 38.05
N ILE A 273 -11.00 -6.96 36.81
CA ILE A 273 -10.94 -6.11 35.61
C ILE A 273 -12.33 -5.50 35.42
N THR A 274 -12.45 -4.18 35.59
CA THR A 274 -13.72 -3.48 35.45
C THR A 274 -13.81 -2.87 34.06
N ASP A 275 -14.79 -3.29 33.26
CA ASP A 275 -15.00 -2.74 31.92
C ASP A 275 -16.50 -2.73 31.55
N ARG A 276 -16.88 -1.98 30.51
CA ARG A 276 -18.29 -1.82 30.09
C ARG A 276 -18.68 -2.81 29.00
N LEU A 277 -19.91 -3.31 29.07
CA LEU A 277 -20.49 -4.14 28.01
C LEU A 277 -20.71 -3.31 26.73
N VAL A 278 -20.09 -3.69 25.61
CA VAL A 278 -20.12 -2.86 24.38
C VAL A 278 -21.16 -3.34 23.36
N SER A 279 -21.36 -4.65 23.18
CA SER A 279 -22.29 -5.12 22.14
C SER A 279 -22.99 -6.43 22.47
N PHE A 280 -24.24 -6.50 22.00
CA PHE A 280 -25.11 -7.67 22.01
C PHE A 280 -25.28 -8.21 20.59
N ARG A 281 -25.10 -9.52 20.43
CA ARG A 281 -25.48 -10.21 19.18
C ARG A 281 -26.24 -11.49 19.50
N ARG A 282 -27.48 -11.58 19.02
CA ARG A 282 -28.31 -12.80 19.10
C ARG A 282 -27.74 -13.83 18.14
N LEU A 283 -27.29 -14.98 18.66
CA LEU A 283 -26.86 -16.11 17.83
C LEU A 283 -28.11 -16.93 17.47
N LEU A 284 -28.67 -16.67 16.29
CA LEU A 284 -29.66 -17.56 15.68
C LEU A 284 -28.91 -18.78 15.11
N ASN A 285 -29.41 -19.99 15.42
CA ASN A 285 -28.95 -21.32 14.98
C ASN A 285 -27.83 -22.02 15.78
N LEU A 286 -28.19 -22.60 16.93
CA LEU A 286 -27.54 -23.81 17.46
C LEU A 286 -28.63 -24.86 17.77
N PRO A 287 -28.60 -26.06 17.13
CA PRO A 287 -29.77 -26.94 17.07
C PRO A 287 -30.17 -27.64 18.38
N ARG A 288 -29.44 -27.47 19.51
CA ARG A 288 -29.73 -28.17 20.78
C ARG A 288 -29.30 -27.44 22.08
N LYS A 289 -29.35 -26.10 22.16
CA LYS A 289 -29.11 -25.38 23.44
C LYS A 289 -30.01 -24.14 23.56
N PRO A 290 -30.33 -23.71 24.81
CA PRO A 290 -31.06 -22.46 25.04
C PRO A 290 -30.40 -21.30 24.28
N SER A 291 -31.20 -20.34 23.86
CA SER A 291 -30.86 -19.09 23.18
C SER A 291 -29.72 -18.34 23.90
N LYS A 292 -28.48 -18.72 23.58
CA LYS A 292 -27.28 -18.10 24.17
C LYS A 292 -27.02 -16.76 23.49
N HIS A 293 -27.02 -15.71 24.30
CA HIS A 293 -26.68 -14.37 23.85
C HIS A 293 -25.19 -14.13 24.06
N ARG A 294 -24.53 -13.55 23.04
CA ARG A 294 -23.08 -13.26 23.08
C ARG A 294 -22.87 -11.83 23.56
N ILE A 295 -22.12 -11.70 24.64
CA ILE A 295 -21.66 -10.41 25.18
C ILE A 295 -20.17 -10.28 24.88
N CYS A 296 -19.79 -9.13 24.33
CA CYS A 296 -18.42 -8.79 23.99
C CYS A 296 -17.97 -7.56 24.80
N VAL A 297 -16.93 -7.74 25.60
CA VAL A 297 -16.30 -6.68 26.41
C VAL A 297 -14.87 -6.48 25.89
N PRO A 298 -14.55 -5.33 25.27
CA PRO A 298 -13.16 -4.98 25.02
C PRO A 298 -12.51 -4.71 26.36
N THR A 299 -11.37 -5.32 26.65
CA THR A 299 -10.69 -5.15 27.93
C THR A 299 -9.43 -4.33 27.73
N SER A 300 -9.41 -3.13 28.31
CA SER A 300 -8.26 -2.22 28.26
C SER A 300 -7.16 -2.59 29.27
N SER A 301 -7.50 -3.31 30.35
CA SER A 301 -6.60 -3.59 31.49
C SER A 301 -5.99 -4.99 31.54
N ILE A 302 -6.31 -5.90 30.61
CA ILE A 302 -5.74 -7.27 30.62
C ILE A 302 -4.25 -7.29 30.24
N ALA A 303 -3.78 -6.26 29.54
CA ALA A 303 -2.41 -6.20 29.00
C ALA A 303 -1.30 -6.14 30.07
N CYS A 304 -1.61 -6.08 31.36
CA CYS A 304 -0.62 -5.93 32.43
C CYS A 304 -0.44 -7.18 33.32
N VAL A 305 -1.18 -8.27 33.08
CA VAL A 305 -1.28 -9.37 34.05
C VAL A 305 -1.15 -10.77 33.43
N LEU A 306 -1.29 -10.91 32.10
CA LEU A 306 -0.75 -12.06 31.40
C LEU A 306 0.72 -11.72 31.16
N TRP A 307 1.63 -12.57 31.62
CA TRP A 307 3.09 -12.40 31.76
C TRP A 307 3.55 -11.95 33.15
#